data_AF-A0A8X6K9T7-F1
#
_entry.id   AF-A0A8X6K9T7-F1
#
_cell.length_a   1.000
_cell.length_b   1.000
_cell.length_c   1.000
_cell.angle_alpha   90.00
_cell.angle_beta   90.00
_cell.angle_gamma   90.00
#
_symmetry.space_group_name_H-M   'P 1'
#
loop_
_entity.id
_entity.type
_entity.pdbx_description
1 polymer ?
#
loop_
_entity_poly.entity_id
_entity_poly.type
_entity_poly.pdbx_seq_one_letter_code
_entity_poly.pdbx_strand_id
1 'polypeptide(L)'
;MEQKTNLKSCFKMDPRTTMCVRRFLGQQQVTELFHPPYSPDLVPADFFLFPRLKWALKGHRFSNTSDIQAAVTKELNIVSK
;
A
#
# COMPACT_ATOMS: atom_id res chain seq x y z
N MET A 1 -24.66 20.51 14.62
CA MET A 1 -24.68 19.39 15.59
C MET A 1 -23.42 18.57 15.37
N GLU A 2 -22.51 18.78 16.30
CA GLU A 2 -21.14 18.31 16.36
C GLU A 2 -21.07 16.78 16.49
N GLN A 3 -20.81 16.05 15.41
CA GLN A 3 -20.47 14.62 15.51
C GLN A 3 -18.99 14.48 15.89
N LYS A 4 -18.64 15.01 17.06
CA LYS A 4 -17.40 14.71 17.79
C LYS A 4 -17.70 13.60 18.79
N THR A 5 -17.98 12.40 18.30
CA THR A 5 -17.98 11.21 19.15
C THR A 5 -17.21 10.10 18.48
N ASN A 6 -16.06 9.82 19.10
CA ASN A 6 -15.36 8.54 19.07
C ASN A 6 -14.41 8.25 17.89
N LEU A 7 -13.34 9.04 17.78
CA LEU A 7 -12.11 8.62 17.11
C LEU A 7 -11.39 7.44 17.82
N LYS A 8 -11.79 7.07 19.04
CA LYS A 8 -11.09 6.06 19.86
C LYS A 8 -11.49 4.62 19.52
N SER A 9 -12.60 4.42 18.80
CA SER A 9 -13.12 3.08 18.45
C SER A 9 -12.39 2.44 17.26
N CYS A 10 -11.63 3.23 16.50
CA CYS A 10 -10.95 2.77 15.29
C CYS A 10 -9.72 1.87 15.55
N PHE A 11 -9.29 1.70 16.80
CA PHE A 11 -8.04 1.01 17.15
C PHE A 11 -8.07 -0.52 16.98
N LYS A 12 -9.23 -1.11 16.66
CA LYS A 12 -9.40 -2.58 16.59
C LYS A 12 -9.89 -3.12 15.24
N MET A 13 -10.01 -2.27 14.22
CA MET A 13 -10.58 -2.64 12.92
C MET A 13 -9.51 -2.76 11.83
N ASP A 14 -9.74 -3.62 10.84
CA ASP A 14 -8.86 -3.74 9.66
C ASP A 14 -8.77 -2.36 8.96
N PRO A 15 -7.55 -1.82 8.73
CA PRO A 15 -7.38 -0.51 8.11
C PRO A 15 -8.07 -0.37 6.75
N ARG A 16 -8.15 -1.44 5.95
CA ARG A 16 -8.81 -1.43 4.62
C ARG A 16 -10.32 -1.28 4.74
N THR A 17 -10.90 -1.79 5.82
CA THR A 17 -12.35 -1.88 6.02
C THR A 17 -12.88 -0.76 6.93
N THR A 18 -12.00 0.13 7.39
CA THR A 18 -12.31 1.22 8.31
C THR A 18 -13.23 2.27 7.66
N MET A 19 -14.24 2.72 8.40
CA MET A 19 -15.24 3.68 7.93
C MET A 19 -14.63 5.01 7.45
N CYS A 20 -13.60 5.50 8.14
CA CYS A 20 -12.86 6.71 7.74
C CYS A 20 -12.25 6.58 6.35
N VAL A 21 -11.66 5.42 6.04
CA VAL A 21 -11.05 5.14 4.73
C VAL A 21 -12.12 5.10 3.65
N ARG A 22 -13.24 4.38 3.86
CA ARG A 22 -14.34 4.33 2.89
C ARG A 22 -14.95 5.70 2.60
N ARG A 23 -15.14 6.51 3.64
CA ARG A 23 -15.66 7.88 3.48
C ARG A 23 -14.73 8.74 2.62
N PHE A 24 -13.42 8.65 2.86
CA PHE A 24 -12.43 9.35 2.05
C PHE A 24 -12.42 8.87 0.59
N LEU A 25 -12.45 7.55 0.35
CA LEU A 25 -12.50 6.99 -1.00
C LEU A 25 -13.75 7.44 -1.78
N GLY A 26 -14.91 7.47 -1.11
CA GLY A 26 -16.14 8.00 -1.70
C GLY A 26 -16.06 9.48 -2.05
N GLN A 27 -15.39 10.30 -1.24
CA GLN A 27 -15.12 11.72 -1.55
C GLN A 27 -14.20 11.90 -2.76
N GLN A 28 -13.23 11.00 -2.94
CA GLN A 28 -12.30 11.00 -4.07
C GLN A 28 -12.84 10.27 -5.31
N GLN A 29 -14.11 9.82 -5.29
CA GLN A 29 -14.74 9.04 -6.36
C GLN A 29 -13.94 7.77 -6.75
N VAL A 30 -13.17 7.22 -5.82
CA VAL A 30 -12.43 5.98 -6.04
C VAL A 30 -13.37 4.80 -5.84
N THR A 31 -13.55 3.99 -6.88
CA THR A 31 -14.38 2.78 -6.81
C THR A 31 -13.58 1.65 -6.17
N GLU A 32 -14.10 1.10 -5.07
CA GLU A 32 -13.49 -0.05 -4.39
C GLU A 32 -13.81 -1.34 -5.16
N LEU A 33 -12.77 -2.00 -5.68
CA LEU A 33 -12.92 -3.33 -6.27
C LEU A 33 -13.01 -4.37 -5.15
N PHE A 34 -13.99 -5.26 -5.21
CA PHE A 34 -14.10 -6.34 -4.23
C PHE A 34 -12.88 -7.27 -4.33
N HIS A 35 -12.13 -7.40 -3.23
CA HIS A 35 -10.99 -8.29 -3.13
C HIS A 35 -11.22 -9.31 -2.01
N PRO A 36 -11.20 -10.62 -2.30
CA PRO A 36 -11.37 -11.64 -1.27
C PRO A 36 -10.24 -11.57 -0.22
N PRO A 37 -10.53 -11.90 1.05
CA PRO A 37 -9.50 -11.98 2.07
C PRO A 37 -8.48 -13.08 1.72
N TYR A 38 -7.20 -12.79 1.90
CA TYR A 38 -6.07 -13.72 1.68
C TYR A 38 -5.86 -14.22 0.24
N SER A 39 -5.99 -13.36 -0.76
CA SER A 39 -5.65 -13.69 -2.16
C SER A 39 -4.46 -12.86 -2.68
N PRO A 40 -3.23 -13.11 -2.17
CA PRO A 40 -2.04 -12.39 -2.62
C PRO A 40 -1.75 -12.61 -4.12
N ASP A 41 -2.22 -13.73 -4.69
CA ASP A 41 -2.05 -14.06 -6.11
C ASP A 41 -2.82 -13.11 -7.04
N LEU A 42 -3.83 -12.40 -6.52
CA LEU A 42 -4.67 -11.48 -7.28
C LEU A 42 -4.17 -10.04 -7.22
N VAL A 43 -3.18 -9.74 -6.37
CA VAL A 43 -2.66 -8.38 -6.19
C VAL A 43 -1.46 -8.19 -7.11
N PRO A 44 -1.54 -7.32 -8.14
CA PRO A 44 -0.41 -7.10 -9.06
C PRO A 44 0.86 -6.62 -8.35
N ALA A 45 0.71 -5.87 -7.26
CA ALA A 45 1.85 -5.43 -6.45
C ALA A 45 2.58 -6.61 -5.78
N ASP A 46 1.84 -7.57 -5.21
CA ASP A 46 2.42 -8.70 -4.49
C ASP A 46 3.00 -9.76 -5.42
N PHE A 47 2.31 -10.06 -6.53
CA PHE A 47 2.76 -11.06 -7.48
C PHE A 47 3.86 -10.57 -8.43
N PHE A 48 3.79 -9.33 -8.91
CA PHE A 48 4.70 -8.84 -9.95
C PHE A 48 5.72 -7.84 -9.42
N LEU A 49 5.30 -6.83 -8.66
CA LEU A 49 6.18 -5.70 -8.31
C LEU A 49 7.21 -6.07 -7.25
N PHE A 50 6.80 -6.65 -6.12
CA PHE A 50 7.72 -6.96 -5.03
C PHE A 50 8.75 -8.04 -5.37
N PRO A 51 8.42 -9.13 -6.09
CA PRO A 51 9.43 -10.11 -6.50
C PRO A 51 10.51 -9.52 -7.40
N ARG A 52 10.13 -8.68 -8.38
CA ARG A 52 11.08 -7.98 -9.27
C ARG A 52 11.99 -7.04 -8.49
N LEU A 53 11.42 -6.24 -7.59
CA LEU A 53 12.19 -5.32 -6.76
C LEU A 53 13.14 -6.08 -5.81
N LYS A 54 12.67 -7.16 -5.19
CA LYS A 54 13.51 -8.01 -4.33
C LYS A 54 14.68 -8.62 -5.10
N TRP A 55 14.48 -9.03 -6.35
CA TRP A 55 15.55 -9.56 -7.19
C TRP A 55 16.57 -8.48 -7.56
N ALA A 56 16.12 -7.29 -7.98
CA ALA A 56 16.99 -6.19 -8.33
C ALA A 56 17.84 -5.70 -7.15
N LEU A 57 17.28 -5.69 -5.94
CA LEU A 57 17.99 -5.27 -4.74
C LEU A 57 18.77 -6.40 -4.05
N LYS A 58 18.66 -7.63 -4.55
CA LYS A 58 19.29 -8.80 -3.92
C LYS A 58 20.82 -8.65 -3.95
N GLY A 59 21.45 -8.83 -2.80
CA GLY A 59 22.92 -8.78 -2.67
C GLY A 59 23.49 -7.37 -2.49
N HIS A 60 22.68 -6.32 -2.64
CA HIS A 60 23.10 -4.96 -2.31
C HIS A 60 22.99 -4.72 -0.80
N ARG A 61 24.06 -4.16 -0.22
CA ARG A 61 24.07 -3.67 1.17
C ARG A 61 23.98 -2.15 1.13
N PHE A 62 23.01 -1.61 1.84
CA PHE A 62 22.82 -0.17 1.97
C PHE A 62 23.09 0.22 3.42
N SER A 63 23.82 1.31 3.62
CA SER A 63 24.14 1.83 4.95
C SER A 63 23.03 2.76 5.46
N ASN A 64 22.37 3.49 4.56
CA ASN A 64 21.34 4.46 4.90
C ASN A 64 20.01 4.15 4.22
N THR A 65 18.92 4.59 4.84
CA THR A 65 17.57 4.48 4.28
C THR A 65 17.39 5.32 3.01
N SER A 66 18.08 6.45 2.90
CA SER A 66 18.05 7.31 1.71
C SER A 66 18.58 6.59 0.47
N ASP A 67 19.63 5.79 0.64
CA ASP A 67 20.24 5.03 -0.46
C ASP A 67 19.29 3.92 -0.94
N ILE A 68 18.57 3.29 -0.02
CA ILE A 68 17.53 2.29 -0.33
C ILE A 68 16.39 2.95 -1.11
N GLN A 69 15.90 4.12 -0.66
CA GLN A 69 14.83 4.84 -1.34
C GLN A 69 15.22 5.24 -2.76
N ALA A 70 16.45 5.72 -2.97
CA ALA A 70 16.95 6.07 -4.29
C ALA A 70 17.03 4.83 -5.21
N ALA A 71 17.55 3.71 -4.71
CA ALA A 71 17.64 2.46 -5.46
C ALA A 71 16.26 1.92 -5.83
N VAL A 72 15.32 1.87 -4.89
CA VAL A 72 13.94 1.46 -5.13
C VAL A 72 13.28 2.35 -6.17
N THR A 73 13.41 3.67 -6.06
CA THR A 73 12.83 4.62 -7.01
C THR A 73 13.39 4.42 -8.41
N LYS A 74 14.69 4.14 -8.54
CA LYS A 74 15.32 3.81 -9.82
C LYS A 74 14.70 2.55 -10.43
N GLU A 75 14.56 1.48 -9.67
CA GLU A 75 13.96 0.23 -10.16
C GLU A 75 12.48 0.39 -10.53
N LEU A 76 11.71 1.17 -9.75
CA LEU A 76 10.31 1.47 -10.06
C LEU A 76 10.16 2.24 -11.39
N ASN A 77 11.07 3.17 -11.68
CA ASN A 77 11.08 3.90 -12.96
C ASN A 77 11.39 3.01 -14.17
N ILE A 78 12.05 1.87 -13.98
CA ILE A 78 12.30 0.88 -15.04
C ILE A 78 11.03 0.07 -15.33
N VAL A 79 10.23 -0.24 -14.31
CA VAL A 79 8.96 -0.97 -14.46
C VAL A 79 7.87 -0.14 -15.14
N SER A 80 7.92 1.19 -14.99
CA SER A 80 6.95 2.12 -15.56
C SER A 80 7.23 2.55 -17.01
N LYS A 81 8.32 2.07 -17.63
CA LYS A 81 8.66 2.31 -19.04
C LYS A 81 8.26 1.13 -19.91
#